data_AF-A0A7C8N3X7-F1
#
_entry.id   AF-A0A7C8N3X7-F1
#
_cell.length_a   1.000
_cell.length_b   1.000
_cell.length_c   1.000
_cell.angle_alpha   90.00
_cell.angle_beta   90.00
_cell.angle_gamma   90.00
#
_symmetry.space_group_name_H-M   'P 1'
#
loop_
_entity.id
_entity.type
_entity.pdbx_description
1 polymer ?
#
loop_
_entity_poly.entity_id
_entity_poly.type
_entity_poly.pdbx_seq_one_letter_code
_entity_poly.pdbx_strand_id
1 'polypeptide(L)'
;MFNSSRALLRIYHTPGFLKSIHEIVSPRKRNINISLFPAYYKGSSIKVRTISSSSTISVEMAATADSLAPVSNLPPPMREYLIHFAQVHETFRKPELESLAKLFNIDYEILQYSEKAPFARIALKSNEAAKTLISRSILSKAIYELWGTGTTYDEVHTSVKSRTSHLWHLYKTCSFKFGFESFNGMRTESHKKELIELFSYVGFDGPIRMKNPDELFVIMEDYEATSMVDLERFAALNIDEKAETPSRNPTHLDEPHQIYFTRFIGKSSRAIIETYDLKKRNYIGTTSMDAELSLVTANMAHVGPGKLAYDPFVGTGSFAVACAHFGAVTFGSDIDGRMIRGTKSGKSLRSNFEQYKIMDRYGDMFVSDLTNSPLGRFGATAEGGKKRSEQIFDAIICDPPYGVREGLKVLGSRDPSRPKVPTIIDGVAQHTLKDFVPPKRPYSFDKMLNDIMNFASTHLVPNGRLCIWLPTADEDFNEFSVPTHRNLKLESICVQNFNKWSRRLLTYTRYEVDQDQPVVDEEALPDATEETLDSAKARLARTADALNPFRRKVNPTVSSREVTYTLILFPHFNSTSRALRHLHQKINHHILKTRHILREYIPKNISFFFFTNFYEL
;
A
#
# COMPACT_ATOMS: atom_id res chain seq x y z
N MET A 1 56.75 18.20 -9.84
CA MET A 1 56.62 19.66 -9.61
C MET A 1 56.06 19.87 -8.22
N PHE A 2 56.72 20.74 -7.46
CA PHE A 2 56.70 20.88 -6.00
C PHE A 2 55.45 21.57 -5.40
N ASN A 3 55.18 21.24 -4.13
CA ASN A 3 54.59 22.02 -3.02
C ASN A 3 53.13 22.52 -3.16
N SER A 4 52.17 22.07 -2.34
CA SER A 4 52.02 22.26 -0.88
C SER A 4 51.85 23.72 -0.44
N SER A 5 50.62 24.02 0.03
CA SER A 5 50.31 24.77 1.25
C SER A 5 50.85 26.20 1.43
N ARG A 6 49.95 27.19 1.46
CA ARG A 6 49.95 28.25 2.49
C ARG A 6 48.60 28.99 2.55
N ALA A 7 47.85 28.66 3.59
CA ALA A 7 46.94 29.58 4.26
C ALA A 7 47.76 30.61 5.09
N LEU A 8 47.15 31.78 5.33
CA LEU A 8 47.32 32.73 6.46
C LEU A 8 47.68 34.18 6.09
N LEU A 9 46.73 35.08 6.46
CA LEU A 9 46.86 36.48 6.92
C LEU A 9 47.33 37.55 5.91
N ARG A 10 46.71 38.74 5.79
CA ARG A 10 46.10 39.69 6.78
C ARG A 10 44.90 40.44 6.12
N ILE A 11 43.71 40.68 6.69
CA ILE A 11 43.25 41.47 7.87
C ILE A 11 43.74 42.95 7.78
N TYR A 12 42.93 44.02 7.65
CA TYR A 12 41.88 44.66 8.49
C TYR A 12 41.04 45.62 7.58
N HIS A 13 39.73 45.84 7.72
CA HIS A 13 39.03 46.47 8.85
C HIS A 13 37.50 46.13 8.87
N THR A 14 37.03 45.77 10.06
CA THR A 14 35.66 45.50 10.55
C THR A 14 34.90 46.82 10.90
N PRO A 15 33.59 46.87 11.26
CA PRO A 15 32.99 46.11 12.39
C PRO A 15 31.51 45.67 12.30
N GLY A 16 31.20 44.59 13.05
CA GLY A 16 29.83 44.14 13.35
C GLY A 16 29.70 42.82 14.12
N PHE A 17 30.81 42.10 14.41
CA PHE A 17 30.79 40.78 15.03
C PHE A 17 31.72 40.73 16.26
N LEU A 18 31.23 41.10 17.44
CA LEU A 18 31.79 40.72 18.75
C LEU A 18 30.86 41.16 19.91
N LYS A 19 29.95 40.27 20.27
CA LYS A 19 29.41 40.06 21.64
C LYS A 19 28.67 38.72 21.65
N SER A 20 29.42 37.64 21.41
CA SER A 20 30.03 36.78 22.44
C SER A 20 29.02 35.82 23.07
N ILE A 21 29.03 34.62 22.50
CA ILE A 21 28.81 33.37 23.22
C ILE A 21 29.86 33.31 24.33
N HIS A 22 29.40 33.44 25.57
CA HIS A 22 30.13 33.01 26.74
C HIS A 22 29.12 32.55 27.78
N GLU A 23 28.57 31.34 27.61
CA GLU A 23 28.04 30.51 28.70
C GLU A 23 27.49 29.18 28.16
N ILE A 24 28.37 28.18 28.05
CA ILE A 24 28.02 26.78 28.22
C ILE A 24 29.04 26.19 29.20
N VAL A 25 28.54 25.40 30.16
CA VAL A 25 29.20 24.36 30.99
C VAL A 25 29.44 24.67 32.49
N SER A 26 28.39 24.37 33.28
CA SER A 26 28.35 23.58 34.54
C SER A 26 28.84 24.19 35.90
N PRO A 27 28.57 23.53 37.04
CA PRO A 27 27.29 23.37 37.75
C PRO A 27 27.37 23.89 39.21
N ARG A 28 26.27 24.33 39.86
CA ARG A 28 26.23 24.39 41.35
C ARG A 28 24.84 24.54 41.96
N LYS A 29 24.58 23.68 42.94
CA LYS A 29 23.48 23.68 43.92
C LYS A 29 23.38 25.01 44.69
N ARG A 30 22.16 25.41 45.07
CA ARG A 30 21.78 25.81 46.44
C ARG A 30 20.27 26.05 46.57
N ASN A 31 19.67 25.36 47.55
CA ASN A 31 18.39 25.69 48.18
C ASN A 31 18.47 27.07 48.86
N ILE A 32 17.43 27.90 48.82
CA ILE A 32 16.88 28.69 49.95
C ILE A 32 15.37 28.94 49.69
N ASN A 33 14.64 29.11 50.79
CA ASN A 33 13.23 28.95 51.08
C ASN A 33 12.59 30.32 51.43
N ILE A 34 11.25 30.37 51.55
CA ILE A 34 10.42 31.29 52.39
C ILE A 34 9.75 32.56 51.76
N SER A 35 8.43 32.43 51.56
CA SER A 35 7.24 33.28 51.88
C SER A 35 7.23 34.83 51.83
N LEU A 36 6.14 35.43 51.29
CA LEU A 36 5.06 36.15 52.02
C LEU A 36 4.08 36.91 51.07
N PHE A 37 2.79 36.90 51.45
CA PHE A 37 1.57 37.58 50.94
C PHE A 37 1.61 39.13 51.02
N PRO A 38 0.68 39.97 50.45
CA PRO A 38 -0.82 39.89 50.47
C PRO A 38 -1.56 40.24 49.14
N ALA A 39 -2.67 39.57 48.79
CA ALA A 39 -4.10 39.81 49.13
C ALA A 39 -4.73 41.14 48.60
N TYR A 40 -5.66 41.03 47.64
CA TYR A 40 -7.00 41.67 47.70
C TYR A 40 -7.99 40.95 46.77
N TYR A 41 -9.11 40.51 47.36
CA TYR A 41 -10.25 39.79 46.77
C TYR A 41 -11.43 40.77 46.59
N LYS A 42 -12.25 40.56 45.55
CA LYS A 42 -13.69 40.90 45.49
C LYS A 42 -14.30 39.95 44.44
N GLY A 43 -14.87 38.82 44.85
CA GLY A 43 -16.33 38.61 45.06
C GLY A 43 -16.92 37.99 43.77
N SER A 44 -17.74 36.93 43.74
CA SER A 44 -18.53 36.25 44.76
C SER A 44 -18.97 34.87 44.22
N SER A 45 -18.98 33.86 45.09
CA SER A 45 -19.77 32.61 45.11
C SER A 45 -20.39 32.04 43.81
N ILE A 46 -19.92 30.86 43.38
CA ILE A 46 -20.69 29.93 42.53
C ILE A 46 -21.17 28.76 43.40
N LYS A 47 -22.49 28.63 43.54
CA LYS A 47 -23.18 27.44 44.04
C LYS A 47 -23.26 26.41 42.91
N VAL A 48 -22.84 25.19 43.21
CA VAL A 48 -23.09 24.00 42.39
C VAL A 48 -24.60 23.70 42.39
N ARG A 49 -25.19 23.58 41.20
CA ARG A 49 -26.48 22.91 40.97
C ARG A 49 -26.37 22.03 39.73
N THR A 50 -26.47 20.74 39.96
CA THR A 50 -26.76 19.72 38.95
C THR A 50 -28.18 19.95 38.43
N ILE A 51 -28.35 20.14 37.11
CA ILE A 51 -29.63 20.00 36.43
C ILE A 51 -29.40 19.20 35.15
N SER A 52 -30.02 18.02 35.14
CA SER A 52 -30.35 17.24 33.97
C SER A 52 -31.43 17.94 33.14
N SER A 53 -31.19 18.15 31.84
CA SER A 53 -32.26 18.19 30.84
C SER A 53 -31.67 18.15 29.44
N SER A 54 -32.15 17.18 28.66
CA SER A 54 -32.05 17.11 27.22
C SER A 54 -32.51 18.41 26.57
N SER A 55 -31.64 19.03 25.79
CA SER A 55 -32.03 19.98 24.74
C SER A 55 -31.20 19.68 23.51
N THR A 56 -31.79 18.91 22.62
CA THR A 56 -31.36 18.76 21.23
C THR A 56 -31.31 20.16 20.62
N ILE A 57 -30.11 20.69 20.41
CA ILE A 57 -29.93 21.87 19.56
C ILE A 57 -30.08 21.36 18.13
N SER A 58 -31.30 21.42 17.61
CA SER A 58 -31.56 21.32 16.19
C SER A 58 -31.00 22.57 15.52
N VAL A 59 -29.78 22.48 15.03
CA VAL A 59 -29.26 23.44 14.05
C VAL A 59 -29.99 23.14 12.74
N GLU A 60 -31.10 23.82 12.49
CA GLU A 60 -31.62 23.95 11.13
C GLU A 60 -30.56 24.65 10.29
N MET A 61 -29.77 23.87 9.56
CA MET A 61 -29.01 24.39 8.43
C MET A 61 -30.02 24.77 7.37
N ALA A 62 -30.37 26.05 7.31
CA ALA A 62 -31.11 26.62 6.19
C ALA A 62 -30.40 26.19 4.89
N ALA A 63 -31.13 25.50 4.01
CA ALA A 63 -30.64 25.17 2.68
C ALA A 63 -30.33 26.50 1.98
N THR A 64 -29.05 26.79 1.78
CA THR A 64 -28.61 27.98 1.04
C THR A 64 -29.22 27.91 -0.36
N ALA A 65 -29.79 29.03 -0.82
CA ALA A 65 -30.47 29.18 -2.12
C ALA A 65 -29.62 28.80 -3.37
N ASP A 66 -28.35 28.46 -3.16
CA ASP A 66 -27.34 28.13 -4.19
C ASP A 66 -27.08 26.61 -4.32
N SER A 67 -28.00 25.74 -3.89
CA SER A 67 -27.86 24.29 -4.00
C SER A 67 -28.53 23.72 -5.24
N LEU A 68 -27.90 22.73 -5.88
CA LEU A 68 -28.62 21.81 -6.79
C LEU A 68 -29.90 21.34 -6.09
N ALA A 69 -31.03 21.39 -6.80
CA ALA A 69 -32.24 20.78 -6.28
C ALA A 69 -31.92 19.31 -5.96
N PRO A 70 -32.31 18.79 -4.78
CA PRO A 70 -32.18 17.37 -4.52
C PRO A 70 -32.91 16.65 -5.64
N VAL A 71 -32.18 15.72 -6.25
CA VAL A 71 -32.75 14.82 -7.25
C VAL A 71 -33.90 14.13 -6.57
N SER A 72 -35.02 13.96 -7.27
CA SER A 72 -36.36 13.66 -6.73
C SER A 72 -36.46 12.47 -5.75
N ASN A 73 -35.38 11.72 -5.51
CA ASN A 73 -35.29 10.56 -4.63
C ASN A 73 -34.18 10.64 -3.56
N LEU A 74 -33.38 11.71 -3.46
CA LEU A 74 -32.33 11.84 -2.44
C LEU A 74 -32.82 12.63 -1.23
N PRO A 75 -32.52 12.21 0.01
CA PRO A 75 -32.87 12.97 1.20
C PRO A 75 -32.09 14.30 1.22
N PRO A 76 -32.77 15.45 1.42
CA PRO A 76 -32.07 16.71 1.69
C PRO A 76 -31.12 16.55 2.89
N PRO A 77 -29.89 17.09 2.86
CA PRO A 77 -29.32 18.03 1.87
C PRO A 77 -28.41 17.37 0.80
N MET A 78 -28.57 16.08 0.49
CA MET A 78 -27.65 15.37 -0.40
C MET A 78 -27.70 15.85 -1.86
N ARG A 79 -26.52 15.90 -2.49
CA ARG A 79 -26.30 16.28 -3.90
C ARG A 79 -25.53 15.20 -4.63
N GLU A 80 -25.75 15.08 -5.93
CA GLU A 80 -25.05 14.12 -6.78
C GLU A 80 -23.68 14.63 -7.25
N TYR A 81 -22.70 13.75 -7.16
CA TYR A 81 -21.35 13.94 -7.67
C TYR A 81 -20.95 12.76 -8.56
N LEU A 82 -20.03 13.03 -9.48
CA LEU A 82 -19.38 12.03 -10.30
C LEU A 82 -17.90 11.92 -9.90
N ILE A 83 -17.46 10.72 -9.55
CA ILE A 83 -16.04 10.40 -9.41
C ILE A 83 -15.53 9.85 -10.73
N HIS A 84 -14.39 10.36 -11.20
CA HIS A 84 -13.64 9.79 -12.32
C HIS A 84 -12.42 9.05 -11.76
N PHE A 85 -12.43 7.73 -11.84
CA PHE A 85 -11.37 6.83 -11.40
C PHE A 85 -10.20 6.73 -12.40
N ALA A 86 -9.03 6.37 -11.88
CA ALA A 86 -7.94 5.87 -12.70
C ALA A 86 -8.24 4.43 -13.14
N GLN A 87 -7.82 4.06 -14.35
CA GLN A 87 -8.03 2.73 -14.91
C GLN A 87 -6.97 1.74 -14.44
N VAL A 88 -6.88 1.60 -13.11
CA VAL A 88 -6.00 0.66 -12.42
C VAL A 88 -6.69 0.17 -11.15
N HIS A 89 -6.34 -1.05 -10.73
CA HIS A 89 -6.72 -1.61 -9.42
C HIS A 89 -8.23 -1.49 -9.13
N GLU A 90 -9.05 -1.96 -10.07
CA GLU A 90 -10.52 -1.84 -10.09
C GLU A 90 -11.13 -2.25 -8.75
N THR A 91 -10.70 -3.41 -8.23
CA THR A 91 -11.16 -4.01 -6.97
C THR A 91 -10.79 -3.19 -5.72
N PHE A 92 -9.92 -2.19 -5.84
CA PHE A 92 -9.49 -1.31 -4.75
C PHE A 92 -10.23 0.04 -4.76
N ARG A 93 -10.84 0.44 -5.88
CA ARG A 93 -11.43 1.79 -6.04
C ARG A 93 -12.53 2.07 -5.01
N LYS A 94 -13.51 1.18 -4.91
CA LYS A 94 -14.62 1.31 -3.96
C LYS A 94 -14.13 1.17 -2.50
N PRO A 95 -13.33 0.16 -2.13
CA PRO A 95 -12.78 0.04 -0.78
C PRO A 95 -11.92 1.23 -0.33
N GLU A 96 -11.11 1.82 -1.22
CA GLU A 96 -10.38 3.06 -0.91
C GLU A 96 -11.36 4.20 -0.60
N LEU A 97 -12.37 4.40 -1.44
CA LEU A 97 -13.37 5.46 -1.26
C LEU A 97 -14.14 5.31 0.07
N GLU A 98 -14.58 4.09 0.38
CA GLU A 98 -15.25 3.76 1.64
C GLU A 98 -14.36 4.03 2.86
N SER A 99 -13.06 3.70 2.76
CA SER A 99 -12.08 3.95 3.81
C SER A 99 -11.85 5.44 4.03
N LEU A 100 -11.77 6.22 2.95
CA LEU A 100 -11.60 7.68 3.04
C LEU A 100 -12.83 8.37 3.61
N ALA A 101 -14.04 7.94 3.23
CA ALA A 101 -15.27 8.45 3.80
C ALA A 101 -15.34 8.19 5.32
N LYS A 102 -15.01 6.97 5.76
CA LYS A 102 -14.92 6.63 7.19
C LYS A 102 -13.85 7.45 7.90
N LEU A 103 -12.66 7.59 7.30
CA LEU A 103 -11.54 8.33 7.89
C LEU A 103 -11.87 9.80 8.12
N PHE A 104 -12.58 10.44 7.18
CA PHE A 104 -12.97 11.84 7.28
C PHE A 104 -14.34 12.06 7.93
N ASN A 105 -15.01 10.98 8.38
CA ASN A 105 -16.36 11.02 8.92
C ASN A 105 -17.36 11.71 7.96
N ILE A 106 -17.34 11.29 6.70
CA ILE A 106 -18.17 11.83 5.62
C ILE A 106 -19.29 10.82 5.33
N ASP A 107 -20.52 11.27 5.51
CA ASP A 107 -21.70 10.54 5.04
C ASP A 107 -21.78 10.63 3.51
N TYR A 108 -21.82 9.48 2.86
CA TYR A 108 -22.00 9.38 1.42
C TYR A 108 -22.79 8.13 1.03
N GLU A 109 -23.39 8.17 -0.15
CA GLU A 109 -24.11 7.04 -0.73
C GLU A 109 -23.57 6.76 -2.13
N ILE A 110 -23.41 5.48 -2.50
CA ILE A 110 -23.09 5.09 -3.87
C ILE A 110 -24.40 4.91 -4.63
N LEU A 111 -24.62 5.75 -5.64
CA LEU A 111 -25.83 5.71 -6.49
C LEU A 111 -25.64 4.83 -7.71
N GLN A 112 -24.45 4.87 -8.30
CA GLN A 112 -24.07 4.05 -9.45
C GLN A 112 -22.57 3.76 -9.38
N TYR A 113 -22.19 2.49 -9.47
CA TYR A 113 -20.79 2.06 -9.49
C TYR A 113 -20.66 0.77 -10.31
N SER A 114 -19.60 0.70 -11.11
CA SER A 114 -19.19 -0.51 -11.81
C SER A 114 -17.67 -0.57 -11.83
N GLU A 115 -17.09 -1.73 -11.55
CA GLU A 115 -15.64 -1.94 -11.68
C GLU A 115 -15.15 -1.79 -13.13
N LYS A 116 -16.07 -1.99 -14.10
CA LYS A 116 -15.77 -1.90 -15.54
C LYS A 116 -15.77 -0.47 -16.07
N ALA A 117 -16.33 0.48 -15.33
CA ALA A 117 -16.44 1.89 -15.73
C ALA A 117 -15.50 2.77 -14.89
N PRO A 118 -14.93 3.86 -15.45
CA PRO A 118 -14.18 4.84 -14.69
C PRO A 118 -15.08 5.75 -13.86
N PHE A 119 -16.39 5.74 -14.10
CA PHE A 119 -17.30 6.71 -13.51
C PHE A 119 -18.15 6.07 -12.41
N ALA A 120 -18.30 6.80 -11.31
CA ALA A 120 -19.27 6.45 -10.28
C ALA A 120 -20.05 7.67 -9.82
N ARG A 121 -21.36 7.50 -9.68
CA ARG A 121 -22.23 8.52 -9.09
C ARG A 121 -22.36 8.26 -7.61
N ILE A 122 -22.15 9.31 -6.83
CA ILE A 122 -22.29 9.29 -5.38
C ILE A 122 -23.12 10.46 -4.90
N ALA A 123 -23.74 10.32 -3.74
CA ALA A 123 -24.41 11.40 -3.04
C ALA A 123 -23.55 11.90 -1.87
N LEU A 124 -23.41 13.22 -1.73
CA LEU A 124 -22.69 13.88 -0.62
C LEU A 124 -23.46 15.12 -0.16
N LYS A 125 -23.23 15.56 1.08
CA LYS A 125 -23.93 16.73 1.66
C LYS A 125 -23.46 18.07 1.09
N SER A 126 -22.21 18.19 0.62
CA SER A 126 -21.66 19.47 0.14
C SER A 126 -20.42 19.33 -0.74
N ASN A 127 -20.03 20.45 -1.37
CA ASN A 127 -18.81 20.55 -2.17
C ASN A 127 -17.55 20.41 -1.30
N GLU A 128 -17.60 20.85 -0.04
CA GLU A 128 -16.53 20.72 0.93
C GLU A 128 -16.31 19.25 1.31
N ALA A 129 -17.40 18.48 1.50
CA ALA A 129 -17.33 17.04 1.70
C ALA A 129 -16.71 16.34 0.48
N ALA A 130 -17.14 16.70 -0.74
CA ALA A 130 -16.57 16.17 -1.99
C ALA A 130 -15.07 16.46 -2.11
N LYS A 131 -14.65 17.71 -1.87
CA LYS A 131 -13.23 18.10 -1.88
C LYS A 131 -12.43 17.33 -0.83
N THR A 132 -12.96 17.19 0.38
CA THR A 132 -12.29 16.48 1.48
C THR A 132 -12.13 14.99 1.15
N LEU A 133 -13.20 14.34 0.69
CA LEU A 133 -13.20 12.93 0.30
C LEU A 133 -12.15 12.63 -0.77
N ILE A 134 -12.11 13.45 -1.84
CA ILE A 134 -11.18 13.20 -2.96
C ILE A 134 -9.74 13.59 -2.64
N SER A 135 -9.51 14.53 -1.70
CA SER A 135 -8.21 15.17 -1.44
C SER A 135 -7.08 14.19 -1.16
N ARG A 136 -7.41 12.97 -0.73
CA ARG A 136 -6.47 11.93 -0.35
C ARG A 136 -6.56 10.64 -1.20
N SER A 137 -7.55 10.54 -2.10
CA SER A 137 -7.66 9.37 -2.97
C SER A 137 -6.47 9.26 -3.92
N ILE A 138 -6.02 8.03 -4.10
CA ILE A 138 -4.95 7.67 -5.03
C ILE A 138 -5.55 7.07 -6.30
N LEU A 139 -6.64 6.30 -6.20
CA LEU A 139 -7.26 5.59 -7.32
C LEU A 139 -8.30 6.42 -8.06
N SER A 140 -8.60 7.63 -7.59
CA SER A 140 -9.40 8.61 -8.31
C SER A 140 -8.53 9.62 -9.05
N LYS A 141 -9.03 10.21 -10.13
CA LYS A 141 -8.44 11.39 -10.77
C LYS A 141 -9.02 12.68 -10.20
N ALA A 142 -10.34 12.74 -10.11
CA ALA A 142 -11.07 13.94 -9.69
C ALA A 142 -12.53 13.61 -9.30
N ILE A 143 -13.17 14.56 -8.65
CA ILE A 143 -14.60 14.56 -8.35
C ILE A 143 -15.26 15.81 -8.94
N TYR A 144 -16.50 15.65 -9.39
CA TYR A 144 -17.27 16.65 -10.11
C TYR A 144 -18.70 16.69 -9.56
N GLU A 145 -19.32 17.87 -9.53
CA GLU A 145 -20.74 18.06 -9.25
C GLU A 145 -21.53 17.70 -10.52
N LEU A 146 -22.55 16.85 -10.38
CA LEU A 146 -23.31 16.33 -11.52
C LEU A 146 -24.44 17.28 -11.92
N TRP A 147 -24.30 17.92 -13.08
CA TRP A 147 -25.28 18.87 -13.61
C TRP A 147 -26.35 18.18 -14.46
N GLY A 148 -25.98 17.19 -15.26
CA GLY A 148 -26.94 16.41 -16.04
C GLY A 148 -26.37 15.09 -16.51
N THR A 149 -27.26 14.16 -16.84
CA THR A 149 -26.93 12.80 -17.25
C THR A 149 -27.99 12.29 -18.21
N GLY A 150 -27.61 11.44 -19.15
CA GLY A 150 -28.50 10.85 -20.15
C GLY A 150 -27.79 9.84 -21.03
N THR A 151 -28.54 9.04 -21.76
CA THR A 151 -28.04 8.10 -22.77
C THR A 151 -27.87 8.75 -24.14
N THR A 152 -28.51 9.92 -24.34
CA THR A 152 -28.38 10.78 -25.52
C THR A 152 -28.11 12.22 -25.12
N TYR A 153 -27.57 13.04 -26.03
CA TYR A 153 -27.34 14.47 -25.77
C TYR A 153 -28.64 15.23 -25.47
N ASP A 154 -29.76 14.88 -26.13
CA ASP A 154 -31.07 15.49 -25.86
C ASP A 154 -31.55 15.22 -24.42
N GLU A 155 -31.35 14.00 -23.92
CA GLU A 155 -31.61 13.65 -22.52
C GLU A 155 -30.72 14.44 -21.57
N VAL A 156 -29.42 14.55 -21.88
CA VAL A 156 -28.49 15.35 -21.07
C VAL A 156 -28.92 16.82 -21.03
N HIS A 157 -29.27 17.43 -22.15
CA HIS A 157 -29.74 18.81 -22.20
C HIS A 157 -31.01 19.03 -21.38
N THR A 158 -31.96 18.09 -21.46
CA THR A 158 -33.18 18.11 -20.63
C THR A 158 -32.86 17.99 -19.14
N SER A 159 -31.92 17.10 -18.81
CA SER A 159 -31.42 16.89 -17.45
C SER A 159 -30.73 18.14 -16.89
N VAL A 160 -29.85 18.78 -17.66
CA VAL A 160 -29.15 20.02 -17.23
C VAL A 160 -30.13 21.16 -17.00
N LYS A 161 -31.05 21.41 -17.95
CA LYS A 161 -32.07 22.47 -17.82
C LYS A 161 -32.95 22.29 -16.59
N SER A 162 -33.41 21.06 -16.33
CA SER A 162 -34.26 20.76 -15.17
C SER A 162 -33.50 20.83 -13.84
N ARG A 163 -32.24 20.40 -13.80
CA ARG A 163 -31.47 20.27 -12.56
C ARG A 163 -30.71 21.52 -12.15
N THR A 164 -30.27 22.37 -13.08
CA THR A 164 -29.28 23.41 -12.77
C THR A 164 -29.59 24.80 -13.30
N SER A 165 -30.70 25.01 -14.01
CA SER A 165 -31.05 26.33 -14.57
C SER A 165 -31.10 27.44 -13.53
N HIS A 166 -31.53 27.15 -12.30
CA HIS A 166 -31.53 28.09 -11.19
C HIS A 166 -30.12 28.47 -10.71
N LEU A 167 -29.07 27.72 -11.05
CA LEU A 167 -27.69 27.99 -10.64
C LEU A 167 -26.87 28.75 -11.68
N TRP A 168 -27.29 28.82 -12.95
CA TRP A 168 -26.43 29.37 -14.02
C TRP A 168 -26.04 30.83 -13.79
N HIS A 169 -26.92 31.61 -13.15
CA HIS A 169 -26.65 33.02 -12.83
C HIS A 169 -25.43 33.20 -11.90
N LEU A 170 -25.11 32.20 -11.06
CA LEU A 170 -23.95 32.21 -10.16
C LEU A 170 -22.62 32.16 -10.93
N TYR A 171 -22.62 31.58 -12.13
CA TYR A 171 -21.42 31.34 -12.94
C TYR A 171 -21.39 32.22 -14.20
N LYS A 172 -22.33 33.15 -14.33
CA LYS A 172 -22.55 33.92 -15.56
C LYS A 172 -21.31 34.68 -16.03
N THR A 173 -20.56 35.28 -15.11
CA THR A 173 -19.43 36.18 -15.44
C THR A 173 -18.05 35.63 -15.06
N CYS A 174 -17.98 34.45 -14.43
CA CYS A 174 -16.70 33.86 -14.04
C CYS A 174 -15.89 33.41 -15.26
N SER A 175 -14.57 33.38 -15.16
CA SER A 175 -13.78 32.77 -16.23
C SER A 175 -13.98 31.26 -16.25
N PHE A 176 -14.20 30.69 -17.43
CA PHE A 176 -14.54 29.27 -17.54
C PHE A 176 -13.79 28.58 -18.65
N LYS A 177 -13.82 27.24 -18.63
CA LYS A 177 -13.54 26.43 -19.81
C LYS A 177 -14.41 25.19 -19.83
N PHE A 178 -14.62 24.66 -21.03
CA PHE A 178 -15.18 23.34 -21.23
C PHE A 178 -14.04 22.34 -21.47
N GLY A 179 -14.17 21.17 -20.86
CA GLY A 179 -13.34 19.99 -21.08
C GLY A 179 -14.18 18.85 -21.63
N PHE A 180 -13.48 17.83 -22.14
CA PHE A 180 -14.10 16.66 -22.70
C PHE A 180 -13.29 15.43 -22.29
N GLU A 181 -13.96 14.42 -21.75
CA GLU A 181 -13.36 13.13 -21.38
C GLU A 181 -14.18 12.03 -22.05
N SER A 182 -13.51 11.09 -22.72
CA SER A 182 -14.15 9.91 -23.31
C SER A 182 -13.48 8.66 -22.76
N PHE A 183 -14.27 7.71 -22.30
CA PHE A 183 -13.81 6.37 -21.97
C PHE A 183 -14.26 5.40 -23.05
N ASN A 184 -13.35 4.54 -23.53
CA ASN A 184 -13.59 3.58 -24.61
C ASN A 184 -14.12 4.20 -25.93
N GLY A 185 -14.00 5.51 -26.10
CA GLY A 185 -14.43 6.20 -27.31
C GLY A 185 -13.45 7.29 -27.71
N MET A 186 -13.61 7.78 -28.93
CA MET A 186 -12.76 8.82 -29.48
C MET A 186 -13.60 9.79 -30.32
N ARG A 187 -13.51 11.08 -29.99
CA ARG A 187 -14.07 12.18 -30.79
C ARG A 187 -12.93 13.05 -31.33
N THR A 188 -13.11 13.60 -32.53
CA THR A 188 -12.22 14.62 -33.07
C THR A 188 -12.39 15.94 -32.32
N GLU A 189 -11.39 16.82 -32.35
CA GLU A 189 -11.49 18.13 -31.70
C GLU A 189 -12.61 19.01 -32.28
N SER A 190 -12.90 18.88 -33.60
CA SER A 190 -14.03 19.58 -34.23
C SER A 190 -15.36 19.13 -33.64
N HIS A 191 -15.60 17.82 -33.54
CA HIS A 191 -16.84 17.29 -32.96
C HIS A 191 -16.96 17.62 -31.47
N LYS A 192 -15.87 17.57 -30.71
CA LYS A 192 -15.89 18.00 -29.30
C LYS A 192 -16.34 19.45 -29.17
N LYS A 193 -15.86 20.33 -30.06
CA LYS A 193 -16.25 21.75 -30.07
C LYS A 193 -17.73 21.92 -30.41
N GLU A 194 -18.23 21.23 -31.44
CA GLU A 194 -19.65 21.23 -31.81
C GLU A 194 -20.53 20.78 -30.63
N LEU A 195 -20.17 19.68 -29.96
CA LEU A 195 -20.88 19.17 -28.79
C LEU A 195 -20.86 20.16 -27.61
N ILE A 196 -19.76 20.89 -27.41
CA ILE A 196 -19.67 21.94 -26.40
C ILE A 196 -20.59 23.11 -26.75
N GLU A 197 -20.67 23.53 -28.02
CA GLU A 197 -21.51 24.64 -28.48
C GLU A 197 -23.02 24.37 -28.29
N LEU A 198 -23.43 23.09 -28.25
CA LEU A 198 -24.80 22.69 -27.90
C LEU A 198 -25.21 23.11 -26.48
N PHE A 199 -24.26 23.35 -25.58
CA PHE A 199 -24.52 23.85 -24.22
C PHE A 199 -24.63 25.37 -24.14
N SER A 200 -24.59 26.12 -25.25
CA SER A 200 -24.65 27.59 -25.27
C SER A 200 -25.85 28.20 -24.52
N TYR A 201 -26.94 27.47 -24.35
CA TYR A 201 -28.11 27.90 -23.58
C TYR A 201 -27.83 28.16 -22.09
N VAL A 202 -26.70 27.69 -21.53
CA VAL A 202 -26.31 28.03 -20.16
C VAL A 202 -25.98 29.53 -20.00
N GLY A 203 -25.68 30.22 -21.12
CA GLY A 203 -25.58 31.68 -21.16
C GLY A 203 -24.43 32.26 -20.33
N PHE A 204 -23.28 31.60 -20.30
CA PHE A 204 -22.09 32.13 -19.64
C PHE A 204 -21.42 33.22 -20.50
N ASP A 205 -21.32 34.42 -19.96
CA ASP A 205 -20.76 35.62 -20.59
C ASP A 205 -19.30 35.90 -20.15
N GLY A 206 -18.80 35.14 -19.18
CA GLY A 206 -17.43 35.29 -18.67
C GLY A 206 -16.34 34.90 -19.68
N PRO A 207 -15.07 35.27 -19.43
CA PRO A 207 -14.00 35.02 -20.38
C PRO A 207 -13.57 33.54 -20.40
N ILE A 208 -13.37 32.98 -21.60
CA ILE A 208 -12.84 31.61 -21.75
C ILE A 208 -11.35 31.60 -21.41
N ARG A 209 -10.94 30.80 -20.41
CA ARG A 209 -9.53 30.66 -19.99
C ARG A 209 -9.08 29.20 -20.00
N MET A 210 -8.16 28.86 -20.90
CA MET A 210 -7.66 27.48 -21.03
C MET A 210 -6.81 27.02 -19.83
N LYS A 211 -6.10 27.96 -19.20
CA LYS A 211 -5.26 27.75 -18.02
C LYS A 211 -5.89 28.45 -16.81
N ASN A 212 -5.97 27.74 -15.69
CA ASN A 212 -6.50 28.23 -14.42
C ASN A 212 -7.82 29.04 -14.56
N PRO A 213 -8.87 28.49 -15.19
CA PRO A 213 -10.19 29.12 -15.14
C PRO A 213 -10.75 29.08 -13.71
N ASP A 214 -11.71 29.95 -13.42
CA ASP A 214 -12.46 29.90 -12.16
C ASP A 214 -13.34 28.63 -12.13
N GLU A 215 -13.99 28.30 -13.24
CA GLU A 215 -14.84 27.11 -13.38
C GLU A 215 -14.44 26.21 -14.56
N LEU A 216 -14.48 24.90 -14.33
CA LEU A 216 -14.26 23.88 -15.35
C LEU A 216 -15.50 23.02 -15.48
N PHE A 217 -16.17 23.10 -16.64
CA PHE A 217 -17.28 22.23 -17.01
C PHE A 217 -16.76 21.10 -17.88
N VAL A 218 -17.20 19.87 -17.67
CA VAL A 218 -16.69 18.70 -18.41
C VAL A 218 -17.85 17.86 -18.91
N ILE A 219 -17.85 17.61 -20.22
CA ILE A 219 -18.66 16.57 -20.85
C ILE A 219 -17.87 15.26 -20.75
N MET A 220 -18.50 14.23 -20.19
CA MET A 220 -17.89 12.91 -20.05
C MET A 220 -18.75 11.88 -20.78
N GLU A 221 -18.14 11.16 -21.71
CA GLU A 221 -18.77 10.08 -22.46
C GLU A 221 -18.22 8.73 -22.00
N ASP A 222 -19.11 7.81 -21.68
CA ASP A 222 -18.80 6.41 -21.42
C ASP A 222 -19.33 5.56 -22.59
N TYR A 223 -18.41 4.91 -23.30
CA TYR A 223 -18.72 3.99 -24.38
C TYR A 223 -18.68 2.56 -23.85
N GLU A 224 -19.71 1.79 -24.16
CA GLU A 224 -19.70 0.37 -23.83
C GLU A 224 -18.67 -0.31 -24.74
N ALA A 225 -17.82 -1.16 -24.15
CA ALA A 225 -16.91 -1.99 -24.93
C ALA A 225 -17.68 -3.20 -25.47
N THR A 226 -17.87 -3.26 -26.79
CA THR A 226 -18.45 -4.39 -27.54
C THR A 226 -17.66 -5.70 -27.32
N SER A 227 -16.41 -5.64 -26.84
CA SER A 227 -15.61 -6.85 -26.55
C SER A 227 -16.21 -7.79 -25.51
N MET A 228 -17.22 -7.35 -24.73
CA MET A 228 -17.96 -8.24 -23.83
C MET A 228 -19.09 -9.00 -24.53
N VAL A 229 -19.63 -8.47 -25.62
CA VAL A 229 -20.71 -9.10 -26.39
C VAL A 229 -20.12 -10.09 -27.42
N ASP A 230 -18.88 -9.87 -27.85
CA ASP A 230 -18.30 -10.64 -28.94
C ASP A 230 -17.34 -11.77 -28.54
N LEU A 231 -16.97 -11.98 -27.26
CA LEU A 231 -16.13 -13.16 -26.91
C LEU A 231 -16.84 -14.49 -27.23
N GLU A 232 -18.15 -14.57 -27.01
CA GLU A 232 -18.96 -15.72 -27.43
C GLU A 232 -19.17 -15.76 -28.95
N ARG A 233 -19.20 -14.60 -29.62
CA ARG A 233 -19.47 -14.46 -31.05
C ARG A 233 -18.23 -14.73 -31.92
N PHE A 234 -17.04 -14.30 -31.48
CA PHE A 234 -15.76 -14.63 -32.10
C PHE A 234 -15.38 -16.09 -31.84
N ALA A 235 -15.74 -16.68 -30.70
CA ALA A 235 -15.59 -18.11 -30.47
C ALA A 235 -16.55 -18.96 -31.34
N ALA A 236 -17.72 -18.42 -31.70
CA ALA A 236 -18.69 -19.07 -32.58
C ALA A 236 -18.37 -18.95 -34.08
N LEU A 237 -17.49 -18.01 -34.46
CA LEU A 237 -17.09 -17.75 -35.83
C LEU A 237 -15.63 -18.16 -36.01
N ASN A 238 -15.38 -19.43 -36.34
CA ASN A 238 -14.10 -19.96 -36.80
C ASN A 238 -13.64 -19.22 -38.08
N ILE A 239 -13.08 -18.02 -37.94
CA ILE A 239 -12.56 -17.24 -39.06
C ILE A 239 -11.04 -17.19 -38.94
N ASP A 240 -10.38 -17.92 -39.84
CA ASP A 240 -8.93 -17.87 -40.05
C ASP A 240 -8.49 -16.46 -40.49
N GLU A 241 -7.68 -15.79 -39.67
CA GLU A 241 -7.25 -14.41 -39.88
C GLU A 241 -6.15 -14.27 -40.95
N LYS A 242 -6.51 -13.69 -42.09
CA LYS A 242 -5.74 -12.61 -42.72
C LYS A 242 -6.70 -11.47 -43.09
N ALA A 243 -7.22 -10.79 -42.07
CA ALA A 243 -7.92 -9.53 -42.25
C ALA A 243 -6.97 -8.37 -41.90
N GLU A 244 -6.96 -7.36 -42.76
CA GLU A 244 -6.21 -6.12 -42.60
C GLU A 244 -6.56 -5.44 -41.26
N THR A 245 -5.56 -4.84 -40.62
CA THR A 245 -5.71 -4.16 -39.32
C THR A 245 -6.67 -2.98 -39.45
N PRO A 246 -7.84 -2.97 -38.78
CA PRO A 246 -8.76 -1.86 -38.86
C PRO A 246 -8.15 -0.60 -38.21
N SER A 247 -8.42 0.57 -38.78
CA SER A 247 -7.92 1.88 -38.30
C SER A 247 -8.56 2.35 -36.97
N ARG A 248 -9.52 1.58 -36.47
CA ARG A 248 -10.23 1.77 -35.19
C ARG A 248 -10.30 0.43 -34.48
N ASN A 249 -10.27 0.45 -33.15
CA ASN A 249 -10.51 -0.73 -32.35
C ASN A 249 -11.97 -1.19 -32.59
N PRO A 250 -12.23 -2.36 -33.20
CA PRO A 250 -13.56 -2.80 -33.67
C PRO A 250 -14.53 -3.17 -32.54
N THR A 251 -14.23 -2.80 -31.30
CA THR A 251 -14.90 -3.23 -30.07
C THR A 251 -15.66 -2.10 -29.36
N HIS A 252 -16.12 -1.07 -30.08
CA HIS A 252 -16.81 0.08 -29.48
C HIS A 252 -18.07 0.45 -30.27
N LEU A 253 -19.14 0.84 -29.55
CA LEU A 253 -20.36 1.41 -30.16
C LEU A 253 -20.06 2.79 -30.79
N ASP A 254 -20.82 3.16 -31.82
CA ASP A 254 -20.65 4.45 -32.50
C ASP A 254 -21.06 5.65 -31.63
N GLU A 255 -21.99 5.44 -30.69
CA GLU A 255 -22.47 6.44 -29.75
C GLU A 255 -22.25 5.99 -28.30
N PRO A 256 -22.02 6.93 -27.36
CA PRO A 256 -21.83 6.61 -25.95
C PRO A 256 -23.12 6.04 -25.36
N HIS A 257 -22.99 5.05 -24.47
CA HIS A 257 -24.16 4.49 -23.77
C HIS A 257 -24.57 5.36 -22.59
N GLN A 258 -23.65 6.19 -22.08
CA GLN A 258 -23.89 7.10 -20.97
C GLN A 258 -23.07 8.38 -21.13
N ILE A 259 -23.73 9.52 -20.93
CA ILE A 259 -23.13 10.85 -21.03
C ILE A 259 -23.42 11.61 -19.73
N TYR A 260 -22.43 12.37 -19.28
CA TYR A 260 -22.51 13.25 -18.12
C TYR A 260 -22.08 14.67 -18.47
N PHE A 261 -22.81 15.66 -17.99
CA PHE A 261 -22.37 17.06 -17.93
C PHE A 261 -22.10 17.43 -16.48
N THR A 262 -20.90 17.94 -16.20
CA THR A 262 -20.41 18.10 -14.82
C THR A 262 -19.65 19.40 -14.62
N ARG A 263 -19.56 19.84 -13.36
CA ARG A 263 -18.71 20.95 -12.93
C ARG A 263 -17.62 20.43 -11.99
N PHE A 264 -16.38 20.77 -12.27
CA PHE A 264 -15.23 20.27 -11.52
C PHE A 264 -15.19 20.79 -10.08
N ILE A 265 -14.94 19.90 -9.12
CA ILE A 265 -14.94 20.23 -7.68
C ILE A 265 -13.55 20.08 -7.06
N GLY A 266 -12.83 19.01 -7.38
CA GLY A 266 -11.51 18.77 -6.78
C GLY A 266 -10.71 17.68 -7.50
N LYS A 267 -9.38 17.85 -7.51
CA LYS A 267 -8.44 16.81 -7.95
C LYS A 267 -8.07 15.92 -6.77
N SER A 268 -7.72 14.68 -7.08
CA SER A 268 -7.21 13.75 -6.09
C SER A 268 -5.72 13.99 -5.77
N SER A 269 -5.19 13.23 -4.80
CA SER A 269 -3.76 13.24 -4.45
C SER A 269 -2.90 12.33 -5.35
N ARG A 270 -3.45 11.80 -6.44
CA ARG A 270 -2.78 10.79 -7.29
C ARG A 270 -1.39 11.20 -7.77
N ALA A 271 -1.14 12.50 -7.97
CA ALA A 271 0.17 13.01 -8.38
C ALA A 271 1.30 12.63 -7.40
N ILE A 272 0.98 12.29 -6.15
CA ILE A 272 1.97 11.94 -5.16
C ILE A 272 2.64 10.59 -5.40
N ILE A 273 2.04 9.71 -6.20
CA ILE A 273 2.67 8.45 -6.62
C ILE A 273 4.05 8.74 -7.23
N GLU A 274 4.17 9.81 -8.02
CA GLU A 274 5.42 10.21 -8.66
C GLU A 274 6.50 10.69 -7.68
N THR A 275 6.10 11.17 -6.50
CA THR A 275 7.01 11.59 -5.42
C THR A 275 7.68 10.36 -4.80
N TYR A 276 6.92 9.28 -4.64
CA TYR A 276 7.36 8.06 -3.97
C TYR A 276 7.79 6.94 -4.93
N ASP A 277 7.81 7.20 -6.25
CA ASP A 277 8.30 6.27 -7.26
C ASP A 277 9.63 5.64 -6.83
N LEU A 278 9.65 4.30 -6.79
CA LEU A 278 10.80 3.51 -6.37
C LEU A 278 12.04 3.79 -7.22
N LYS A 279 11.90 4.23 -8.48
CA LYS A 279 13.02 4.64 -9.34
C LYS A 279 13.76 5.86 -8.79
N LYS A 280 13.07 6.72 -8.03
CA LYS A 280 13.60 7.95 -7.44
C LYS A 280 14.00 7.78 -5.98
N ARG A 281 13.65 6.65 -5.33
CA ARG A 281 13.92 6.40 -3.92
C ARG A 281 15.40 6.04 -3.68
N ASN A 282 16.02 6.67 -2.69
CA ASN A 282 17.44 6.51 -2.39
C ASN A 282 17.83 5.09 -1.98
N TYR A 283 16.96 4.44 -1.21
CA TYR A 283 17.15 3.09 -0.71
C TYR A 283 15.94 2.20 -1.00
N ILE A 284 16.16 1.15 -1.78
CA ILE A 284 15.19 0.13 -2.18
C ILE A 284 15.76 -1.27 -1.98
N GLY A 285 14.88 -2.26 -1.90
CA GLY A 285 15.20 -3.68 -1.78
C GLY A 285 14.36 -4.52 -2.75
N THR A 286 14.64 -5.82 -2.81
CA THR A 286 13.93 -6.77 -3.69
C THR A 286 12.47 -6.99 -3.30
N THR A 287 12.10 -6.62 -2.07
CA THR A 287 10.77 -6.73 -1.47
C THR A 287 10.09 -5.37 -1.29
N SER A 288 10.61 -4.30 -1.90
CA SER A 288 9.95 -2.99 -1.84
C SER A 288 8.59 -3.03 -2.55
N MET A 289 7.52 -2.77 -1.81
CA MET A 289 6.18 -2.54 -2.35
C MET A 289 6.17 -1.26 -3.21
N ASP A 290 5.40 -1.27 -4.31
CA ASP A 290 5.23 -0.10 -5.17
C ASP A 290 4.53 1.06 -4.45
N ALA A 291 4.76 2.28 -4.94
CA ALA A 291 4.32 3.50 -4.29
C ALA A 291 2.78 3.64 -4.27
N GLU A 292 2.12 3.31 -5.38
CA GLU A 292 0.68 3.48 -5.55
C GLU A 292 -0.08 2.63 -4.54
N LEU A 293 0.17 1.32 -4.52
CA LEU A 293 -0.50 0.42 -3.60
C LEU A 293 -0.06 0.61 -2.15
N SER A 294 1.16 1.10 -1.90
CA SER A 294 1.57 1.47 -0.53
C SER A 294 0.71 2.62 0.01
N LEU A 295 0.44 3.64 -0.80
CA LEU A 295 -0.41 4.78 -0.43
C LEU A 295 -1.89 4.36 -0.30
N VAL A 296 -2.40 3.52 -1.22
CA VAL A 296 -3.76 2.97 -1.11
C VAL A 296 -3.91 2.16 0.19
N THR A 297 -2.94 1.29 0.50
CA THR A 297 -2.97 0.49 1.74
C THR A 297 -2.96 1.39 2.98
N ALA A 298 -2.18 2.47 2.96
CA ALA A 298 -2.19 3.46 4.03
C ALA A 298 -3.56 4.17 4.20
N ASN A 299 -4.26 4.47 3.09
CA ASN A 299 -5.63 4.97 3.14
C ASN A 299 -6.60 3.96 3.78
N MET A 300 -6.52 2.69 3.36
CA MET A 300 -7.35 1.60 3.89
C MET A 300 -7.09 1.32 5.37
N ALA A 301 -5.86 1.58 5.84
CA ALA A 301 -5.48 1.47 7.24
C ALA A 301 -5.88 2.68 8.10
N HIS A 302 -6.56 3.69 7.52
CA HIS A 302 -7.02 4.89 8.22
C HIS A 302 -5.89 5.67 8.94
N VAL A 303 -4.65 5.61 8.45
CA VAL A 303 -3.53 6.34 9.07
C VAL A 303 -3.72 7.84 8.92
N GLY A 304 -3.16 8.65 9.82
CA GLY A 304 -3.32 10.10 9.80
C GLY A 304 -2.49 10.80 10.87
N PRO A 305 -2.52 12.14 10.92
CA PRO A 305 -1.90 12.91 12.00
C PRO A 305 -2.37 12.44 13.37
N GLY A 306 -1.43 12.30 14.31
CA GLY A 306 -1.71 11.84 15.68
C GLY A 306 -1.86 10.33 15.84
N LYS A 307 -1.74 9.55 14.77
CA LYS A 307 -1.86 8.08 14.79
C LYS A 307 -0.52 7.37 14.76
N LEU A 308 -0.48 6.17 15.33
CA LEU A 308 0.67 5.26 15.29
C LEU A 308 0.43 4.12 14.29
N ALA A 309 1.36 3.94 13.36
CA ALA A 309 1.36 2.83 12.41
C ALA A 309 2.54 1.90 12.63
N TYR A 310 2.33 0.59 12.50
CA TYR A 310 3.37 -0.43 12.66
C TYR A 310 3.42 -1.41 11.49
N ASP A 311 4.62 -1.68 10.99
CA ASP A 311 4.89 -2.73 10.00
C ASP A 311 5.82 -3.81 10.57
N PRO A 312 5.32 -5.01 10.92
CA PRO A 312 6.14 -6.09 11.47
C PRO A 312 7.12 -6.73 10.47
N PHE A 313 7.05 -6.38 9.18
CA PHE A 313 7.92 -6.87 8.11
C PHE A 313 8.41 -5.71 7.25
N VAL A 314 8.94 -4.68 7.91
CA VAL A 314 9.11 -3.34 7.33
C VAL A 314 10.02 -3.30 6.11
N GLY A 315 10.97 -4.23 5.99
CA GLY A 315 11.90 -4.29 4.87
C GLY A 315 12.61 -2.95 4.66
N THR A 316 12.38 -2.34 3.51
CA THR A 316 12.94 -1.04 3.13
C THR A 316 12.01 0.16 3.38
N GLY A 317 10.85 -0.08 4.01
CA GLY A 317 9.96 0.93 4.52
C GLY A 317 8.94 1.50 3.53
N SER A 318 8.45 0.72 2.57
CA SER A 318 7.42 1.22 1.63
C SER A 318 6.14 1.65 2.33
N PHE A 319 5.55 0.80 3.19
CA PHE A 319 4.36 1.16 3.97
C PHE A 319 4.66 2.23 5.01
N ALA A 320 5.79 2.14 5.71
CA ALA A 320 6.21 3.15 6.69
C ALA A 320 6.30 4.55 6.06
N VAL A 321 6.95 4.70 4.90
CA VAL A 321 7.02 5.99 4.20
C VAL A 321 5.63 6.47 3.75
N ALA A 322 4.77 5.58 3.25
CA ALA A 322 3.41 5.93 2.83
C ALA A 322 2.52 6.37 4.01
N CYS A 323 2.65 5.72 5.16
CA CYS A 323 1.92 6.11 6.38
C CYS A 323 2.41 7.44 6.94
N ALA A 324 3.73 7.63 6.95
CA ALA A 324 4.36 8.88 7.35
C ALA A 324 3.98 10.05 6.44
N HIS A 325 3.84 9.80 5.13
CA HIS A 325 3.34 10.80 4.19
C HIS A 325 1.98 11.36 4.64
N PHE A 326 1.06 10.47 5.03
CA PHE A 326 -0.26 10.85 5.52
C PHE A 326 -0.28 11.29 6.99
N GLY A 327 0.89 11.44 7.61
CA GLY A 327 1.06 12.10 8.91
C GLY A 327 1.07 11.18 10.12
N ALA A 328 1.01 9.85 9.95
CA ALA A 328 1.17 8.93 11.08
C ALA A 328 2.63 8.81 11.50
N VAL A 329 2.89 8.61 12.80
CA VAL A 329 4.21 8.23 13.28
C VAL A 329 4.38 6.73 13.08
N THR A 330 5.46 6.33 12.42
CA THR A 330 5.62 4.95 11.95
C THR A 330 6.72 4.22 12.69
N PHE A 331 6.38 3.01 13.13
CA PHE A 331 7.31 2.03 13.67
C PHE A 331 7.39 0.83 12.74
N GLY A 332 8.48 0.08 12.81
CA GLY A 332 8.58 -1.15 12.04
C GLY A 332 9.65 -2.09 12.55
N SER A 333 9.48 -3.36 12.24
CA SER A 333 10.48 -4.38 12.54
C SER A 333 10.83 -5.21 11.32
N ASP A 334 12.06 -5.72 11.30
CA ASP A 334 12.46 -6.76 10.36
C ASP A 334 13.42 -7.75 11.04
N ILE A 335 13.27 -9.03 10.75
CA ILE A 335 14.17 -10.08 11.26
C ILE A 335 15.57 -9.97 10.64
N ASP A 336 15.69 -9.32 9.49
CA ASP A 336 16.95 -8.97 8.85
C ASP A 336 17.22 -7.47 8.97
N GLY A 337 17.98 -7.10 10.01
CA GLY A 337 18.39 -5.71 10.23
C GLY A 337 19.20 -5.07 9.09
N ARG A 338 19.67 -5.85 8.10
CA ARG A 338 20.27 -5.29 6.87
C ARG A 338 19.24 -4.56 6.01
N MET A 339 17.97 -4.96 6.07
CA MET A 339 16.88 -4.26 5.37
C MET A 339 16.64 -2.87 5.97
N ILE A 340 16.82 -2.71 7.28
CA ILE A 340 16.65 -1.42 7.95
C ILE A 340 17.90 -0.54 7.77
N ARG A 341 19.09 -1.09 8.06
CA ARG A 341 20.36 -0.34 8.03
C ARG A 341 20.86 -0.04 6.62
N GLY A 342 20.45 -0.85 5.64
CA GLY A 342 20.97 -0.83 4.28
C GLY A 342 22.40 -1.37 4.16
N THR A 343 22.81 -1.58 2.91
CA THR A 343 24.11 -2.21 2.56
C THR A 343 25.14 -1.19 2.05
N LYS A 344 24.72 0.03 1.76
CA LYS A 344 25.58 1.12 1.27
C LYS A 344 25.58 2.25 2.28
N SER A 345 26.74 2.87 2.49
CA SER A 345 26.86 4.03 3.39
C SER A 345 25.89 5.14 2.99
N GLY A 346 25.19 5.71 3.97
CA GLY A 346 24.19 6.77 3.75
C GLY A 346 22.88 6.33 3.09
N LYS A 347 22.70 5.03 2.79
CA LYS A 347 21.47 4.48 2.19
C LYS A 347 20.85 3.44 3.11
N SER A 348 19.81 3.86 3.81
CA SER A 348 19.07 3.07 4.79
C SER A 348 17.58 3.39 4.70
N LEU A 349 16.74 2.64 5.41
CA LEU A 349 15.32 2.98 5.54
C LEU A 349 15.15 4.40 6.08
N ARG A 350 15.93 4.78 7.11
CA ARG A 350 15.94 6.14 7.66
C ARG A 350 16.26 7.21 6.60
N SER A 351 17.21 6.95 5.71
CA SER A 351 17.55 7.90 4.63
C SER A 351 16.40 8.17 3.65
N ASN A 352 15.42 7.27 3.54
CA ASN A 352 14.20 7.52 2.78
C ASN A 352 13.34 8.60 3.47
N PHE A 353 13.20 8.56 4.79
CA PHE A 353 12.46 9.58 5.54
C PHE A 353 13.17 10.95 5.46
N GLU A 354 14.51 10.95 5.49
CA GLU A 354 15.32 12.16 5.28
C GLU A 354 15.11 12.72 3.87
N GLN A 355 15.15 11.87 2.83
CA GLN A 355 14.91 12.27 1.44
C GLN A 355 13.57 12.98 1.27
N TYR A 356 12.51 12.42 1.84
CA TYR A 356 11.15 12.95 1.68
C TYR A 356 10.79 14.03 2.70
N LYS A 357 11.72 14.43 3.58
CA LYS A 357 11.52 15.46 4.62
C LYS A 357 10.36 15.14 5.57
N ILE A 358 10.24 13.87 5.95
CA ILE A 358 9.20 13.33 6.84
C ILE A 358 9.81 12.70 8.11
N MET A 359 11.02 13.13 8.49
CA MET A 359 11.73 12.58 9.65
C MET A 359 11.00 12.78 10.98
N ASP A 360 10.13 13.77 11.09
CA ASP A 360 9.26 14.01 12.22
C ASP A 360 8.14 12.96 12.37
N ARG A 361 8.03 12.03 11.41
CA ARG A 361 7.14 10.86 11.43
C ARG A 361 7.89 9.55 11.58
N TYR A 362 9.21 9.57 11.70
CA TYR A 362 10.02 8.40 11.97
C TYR A 362 9.95 8.09 13.48
N GLY A 363 9.16 7.07 13.86
CA GLY A 363 9.11 6.56 15.23
C GLY A 363 10.40 5.84 15.57
N ASP A 364 10.48 4.56 15.21
CA ASP A 364 11.74 3.81 15.19
C ASP A 364 11.63 2.55 14.34
N MET A 365 12.76 2.01 13.89
CA MET A 365 12.84 0.76 13.12
C MET A 365 13.83 -0.18 13.78
N PHE A 366 13.37 -1.34 14.27
CA PHE A 366 14.18 -2.24 15.09
C PHE A 366 14.25 -3.66 14.53
N VAL A 367 15.26 -4.40 14.94
CA VAL A 367 15.46 -5.78 14.48
C VAL A 367 14.66 -6.71 15.38
N SER A 368 13.64 -7.37 14.81
CA SER A 368 12.83 -8.35 15.51
C SER A 368 12.06 -9.21 14.50
N ASP A 369 11.74 -10.44 14.88
CA ASP A 369 10.63 -11.16 14.24
C ASP A 369 9.33 -10.93 15.03
N LEU A 370 8.18 -11.13 14.38
CA LEU A 370 6.85 -10.90 14.97
C LEU A 370 6.60 -11.76 16.22
N THR A 371 7.04 -13.02 16.22
CA THR A 371 6.82 -14.00 17.30
C THR A 371 7.67 -13.71 18.54
N ASN A 372 8.74 -12.93 18.40
CA ASN A 372 9.65 -12.50 19.48
C ASN A 372 9.75 -10.96 19.58
N SER A 373 8.64 -10.26 19.39
CA SER A 373 8.61 -8.80 19.38
C SER A 373 8.93 -8.17 20.76
N PRO A 374 9.80 -7.14 20.84
CA PRO A 374 10.05 -6.37 22.06
C PRO A 374 8.87 -5.48 22.45
N LEU A 375 7.90 -5.28 21.54
CA LEU A 375 6.60 -4.67 21.86
C LEU A 375 5.77 -5.58 22.80
N GLY A 376 6.30 -6.76 23.12
CA GLY A 376 5.79 -7.66 24.12
C GLY A 376 4.41 -8.21 23.77
N ARG A 377 3.83 -8.90 24.74
CA ARG A 377 2.41 -8.73 25.05
C ARG A 377 2.44 -7.81 26.26
N PHE A 378 2.30 -6.49 26.13
CA PHE A 378 2.38 -5.60 27.32
C PHE A 378 1.45 -6.09 28.47
N GLY A 379 1.84 -5.84 29.73
CA GLY A 379 1.07 -6.08 30.95
C GLY A 379 1.62 -7.13 31.96
N ALA A 380 2.10 -6.67 33.13
CA ALA A 380 2.23 -7.41 34.40
C ALA A 380 1.82 -6.41 35.52
N THR A 381 1.02 -6.68 36.56
CA THR A 381 0.57 -7.86 37.36
C THR A 381 -0.85 -7.54 37.93
N ALA A 382 -1.68 -8.41 38.54
CA ALA A 382 -1.47 -9.58 39.39
C ALA A 382 -2.60 -10.64 39.22
N GLU A 383 -2.30 -11.87 39.62
CA GLU A 383 -3.18 -13.04 39.89
C GLU A 383 -4.50 -13.19 39.10
N GLY A 384 -4.55 -14.14 38.15
CA GLY A 384 -5.83 -14.59 37.57
C GLY A 384 -5.82 -14.96 36.07
N GLY A 385 -4.78 -14.59 35.32
CA GLY A 385 -4.45 -15.24 34.06
C GLY A 385 -5.30 -14.87 32.82
N LYS A 386 -4.90 -13.79 32.13
CA LYS A 386 -4.56 -13.72 30.69
C LYS A 386 -4.19 -12.25 30.37
N LYS A 387 -2.90 -12.00 30.12
CA LYS A 387 -2.27 -10.66 29.96
C LYS A 387 -2.47 -10.12 28.54
N ARG A 388 -2.93 -8.88 28.37
CA ARG A 388 -3.09 -8.23 27.05
C ARG A 388 -2.19 -7.00 26.91
N SER A 389 -1.56 -6.90 25.73
CA SER A 389 -0.82 -5.72 25.29
C SER A 389 -1.64 -4.43 25.41
N GLU A 390 -0.96 -3.31 25.68
CA GLU A 390 -1.49 -1.97 25.56
C GLU A 390 -1.79 -1.77 24.08
N GLN A 391 -3.06 -1.56 23.79
CA GLN A 391 -3.53 -1.28 22.45
C GLN A 391 -3.07 0.12 22.06
N ILE A 392 -1.96 0.20 21.33
CA ILE A 392 -1.28 1.47 21.05
C ILE A 392 -1.28 1.84 19.57
N PHE A 393 -1.49 0.86 18.67
CA PHE A 393 -1.40 1.12 17.24
C PHE A 393 -2.79 1.39 16.66
N ASP A 394 -2.90 2.47 15.88
CA ASP A 394 -4.06 2.73 15.04
C ASP A 394 -4.09 1.86 13.79
N ALA A 395 -2.90 1.52 13.29
CA ALA A 395 -2.72 0.77 12.06
C ALA A 395 -1.59 -0.25 12.17
N ILE A 396 -1.84 -1.46 11.68
CA ILE A 396 -0.82 -2.44 11.38
C ILE A 396 -0.92 -2.77 9.90
N ILE A 397 0.18 -2.62 9.18
CA ILE A 397 0.22 -2.82 7.72
C ILE A 397 1.41 -3.69 7.37
N CYS A 398 1.20 -4.74 6.59
CA CYS A 398 2.31 -5.59 6.18
C CYS A 398 2.11 -6.35 4.87
N ASP A 399 3.25 -6.73 4.29
CA ASP A 399 3.40 -7.71 3.22
C ASP A 399 4.33 -8.83 3.69
N PRO A 400 3.82 -9.84 4.43
CA PRO A 400 4.64 -10.88 5.04
C PRO A 400 5.35 -11.75 3.98
N PRO A 401 6.45 -12.44 4.33
CA PRO A 401 7.15 -13.31 3.38
C PRO A 401 6.27 -14.51 2.99
N TYR A 402 5.91 -14.63 1.71
CA TYR A 402 5.11 -15.76 1.22
C TYR A 402 5.90 -17.07 1.04
N GLY A 403 7.21 -17.07 1.30
CA GLY A 403 8.09 -18.25 1.18
C GLY A 403 8.65 -18.55 -0.23
N VAL A 404 8.33 -17.71 -1.22
CA VAL A 404 8.74 -17.87 -2.63
C VAL A 404 10.23 -17.64 -2.86
N ARG A 405 10.69 -16.44 -2.48
CA ARG A 405 12.05 -15.95 -2.71
C ARG A 405 12.93 -16.25 -1.52
N GLU A 406 12.35 -16.12 -0.32
CA GLU A 406 12.98 -16.38 0.96
C GLU A 406 12.03 -17.23 1.80
N GLY A 407 12.50 -18.38 2.26
CA GLY A 407 11.72 -19.23 3.15
C GLY A 407 11.40 -18.49 4.45
N LEU A 408 10.14 -18.55 4.87
CA LEU A 408 9.66 -17.90 6.09
C LEU A 408 10.40 -18.45 7.31
N LYS A 409 10.88 -17.53 8.16
CA LYS A 409 11.71 -17.85 9.33
C LYS A 409 11.33 -16.99 10.52
N VAL A 410 11.49 -17.57 11.70
CA VAL A 410 11.40 -16.89 12.99
C VAL A 410 12.68 -17.14 13.78
N LEU A 411 12.92 -16.36 14.84
CA LEU A 411 14.02 -16.65 15.75
C LEU A 411 13.80 -17.99 16.46
N GLY A 412 14.89 -18.72 16.66
CA GLY A 412 14.88 -20.00 17.33
C GLY A 412 15.94 -20.96 16.82
N SER A 413 16.22 -21.98 17.63
CA SER A 413 17.11 -23.07 17.21
C SER A 413 16.53 -23.77 15.99
N ARG A 414 17.37 -23.97 14.96
CA ARG A 414 17.02 -24.78 13.78
C ARG A 414 16.79 -26.25 14.15
N ASP A 415 17.40 -26.71 15.24
CA ASP A 415 17.18 -28.04 15.80
C ASP A 415 16.60 -27.91 17.22
N PRO A 416 15.28 -28.09 17.39
CA PRO A 416 14.60 -27.99 18.68
C PRO A 416 15.10 -28.99 19.73
N SER A 417 15.65 -30.13 19.30
CA SER A 417 16.17 -31.17 20.20
C SER A 417 17.55 -30.84 20.77
N ARG A 418 18.24 -29.83 20.23
CA ARG A 418 19.51 -29.39 20.81
C ARG A 418 19.25 -28.71 22.16
N PRO A 419 19.99 -29.09 23.21
CA PRO A 419 19.82 -28.49 24.52
C PRO A 419 20.11 -26.98 24.43
N LYS A 420 19.28 -26.17 25.09
CA LYS A 420 19.35 -24.70 25.10
C LYS A 420 20.49 -24.19 26.01
N VAL A 421 21.68 -24.76 25.86
CA VAL A 421 22.86 -24.35 26.63
C VAL A 421 23.55 -23.21 25.87
N PRO A 422 23.82 -22.06 26.52
CA PRO A 422 24.58 -20.99 25.89
C PRO A 422 25.97 -21.49 25.48
N THR A 423 26.30 -21.37 24.19
CA THR A 423 27.67 -21.56 23.73
C THR A 423 28.56 -20.51 24.39
N ILE A 424 29.68 -20.93 24.99
CA ILE A 424 30.68 -20.03 25.58
C ILE A 424 31.85 -19.89 24.61
N ILE A 425 32.25 -18.66 24.30
CA ILE A 425 33.44 -18.32 23.50
C ILE A 425 34.33 -17.44 24.37
N ASP A 426 35.57 -17.85 24.60
CA ASP A 426 36.56 -17.13 25.41
C ASP A 426 36.04 -16.73 26.82
N GLY A 427 35.28 -17.63 27.46
CA GLY A 427 34.71 -17.41 28.79
C GLY A 427 33.46 -16.51 28.82
N VAL A 428 33.01 -16.00 27.67
CA VAL A 428 31.81 -15.16 27.53
C VAL A 428 30.72 -15.92 26.80
N ALA A 429 29.46 -15.74 27.23
CA ALA A 429 28.34 -16.35 26.52
C ALA A 429 28.20 -15.73 25.13
N GLN A 430 28.20 -16.56 24.09
CA GLN A 430 28.18 -16.13 22.69
C GLN A 430 27.04 -15.13 22.39
N HIS A 431 25.88 -15.31 23.02
CA HIS A 431 24.71 -14.46 22.79
C HIS A 431 24.87 -13.02 23.33
N THR A 432 25.86 -12.74 24.17
CA THR A 432 26.16 -11.39 24.67
C THR A 432 27.19 -10.66 23.82
N LEU A 433 27.76 -11.31 22.80
CA LEU A 433 28.72 -10.69 21.89
C LEU A 433 28.02 -9.70 20.95
N LYS A 434 28.70 -8.59 20.63
CA LYS A 434 28.15 -7.49 19.81
C LYS A 434 27.77 -7.92 18.39
N ASP A 435 28.49 -8.90 17.85
CA ASP A 435 28.32 -9.47 16.52
C ASP A 435 27.43 -10.72 16.51
N PHE A 436 26.84 -11.08 17.66
CA PHE A 436 25.92 -12.21 17.74
C PHE A 436 24.69 -11.98 16.86
N VAL A 437 24.44 -12.93 15.97
CA VAL A 437 23.21 -13.00 15.17
C VAL A 437 22.37 -14.16 15.73
N PRO A 438 21.18 -13.88 16.29
CA PRO A 438 20.31 -14.94 16.78
C PRO A 438 20.00 -15.99 15.72
N PRO A 439 19.98 -17.29 16.07
CA PRO A 439 19.66 -18.35 15.14
C PRO A 439 18.21 -18.24 14.65
N LYS A 440 17.98 -18.70 13.42
CA LYS A 440 16.67 -18.66 12.75
C LYS A 440 16.23 -20.08 12.42
N ARG A 441 14.94 -20.35 12.55
CA ARG A 441 14.31 -21.62 12.17
C ARG A 441 13.22 -21.40 11.11
N PRO A 442 13.00 -22.37 10.21
CA PRO A 442 11.85 -22.35 9.30
C PRO A 442 10.52 -22.24 10.05
N TYR A 443 9.54 -21.59 9.44
CA TYR A 443 8.21 -21.37 10.01
C TYR A 443 7.12 -21.53 8.94
N SER A 444 5.95 -22.02 9.34
CA SER A 444 4.80 -22.20 8.45
C SER A 444 4.15 -20.84 8.15
N PHE A 445 3.68 -20.68 6.91
CA PHE A 445 2.94 -19.49 6.50
C PHE A 445 1.63 -19.35 7.29
N ASP A 446 0.85 -20.41 7.42
CA ASP A 446 -0.43 -20.39 8.16
C ASP A 446 -0.24 -20.01 9.63
N LYS A 447 0.81 -20.55 10.28
CA LYS A 447 1.15 -20.15 11.66
C LYS A 447 1.48 -18.66 11.75
N MET A 448 2.21 -18.13 10.77
CA MET A 448 2.51 -16.69 10.72
C MET A 448 1.26 -15.85 10.50
N LEU A 449 0.31 -16.30 9.67
CA LEU A 449 -0.97 -15.60 9.51
C LEU A 449 -1.72 -15.54 10.84
N ASN A 450 -1.81 -16.66 11.55
CA ASN A 450 -2.42 -16.70 12.88
C ASN A 450 -1.70 -15.77 13.87
N ASP A 451 -0.36 -15.73 13.84
CA ASP A 451 0.42 -14.83 14.69
C ASP A 451 0.17 -13.35 14.34
N ILE A 452 0.02 -13.00 13.06
CA ILE A 452 -0.34 -11.63 12.63
C ILE A 452 -1.74 -11.25 13.13
N MET A 453 -2.72 -12.13 12.96
CA MET A 453 -4.09 -11.88 13.42
C MET A 453 -4.15 -11.71 14.94
N ASN A 454 -3.45 -12.56 15.70
CA ASN A 454 -3.34 -12.47 17.15
C ASN A 454 -2.59 -11.21 17.61
N PHE A 455 -1.51 -10.84 16.92
CA PHE A 455 -0.77 -9.62 17.20
C PHE A 455 -1.66 -8.40 16.97
N ALA A 456 -2.34 -8.33 15.83
CA ALA A 456 -3.24 -7.23 15.51
C ALA A 456 -4.41 -7.13 16.49
N SER A 457 -5.01 -8.25 16.87
CA SER A 457 -6.12 -8.25 17.82
C SER A 457 -5.71 -7.73 19.20
N THR A 458 -4.45 -7.91 19.60
CA THR A 458 -3.95 -7.52 20.93
C THR A 458 -3.32 -6.13 20.97
N HIS A 459 -2.83 -5.59 19.84
CA HIS A 459 -2.09 -4.33 19.79
C HIS A 459 -2.82 -3.19 19.10
N LEU A 460 -3.84 -3.47 18.28
CA LEU A 460 -4.67 -2.41 17.70
C LEU A 460 -5.58 -1.79 18.76
N VAL A 461 -5.71 -0.47 18.70
CA VAL A 461 -6.77 0.29 19.40
C VAL A 461 -8.16 -0.15 18.94
N PRO A 462 -9.23 0.10 19.73
CA PRO A 462 -10.60 0.09 19.24
C PRO A 462 -10.72 0.81 17.89
N ASN A 463 -11.36 0.18 16.91
CA ASN A 463 -11.52 0.70 15.54
C ASN A 463 -10.21 0.87 14.73
N GLY A 464 -9.06 0.43 15.28
CA GLY A 464 -7.79 0.33 14.56
C GLY A 464 -7.84 -0.68 13.40
N ARG A 465 -6.98 -0.52 12.41
CA ARG A 465 -7.00 -1.28 11.15
C ARG A 465 -5.80 -2.21 11.01
N LEU A 466 -6.06 -3.46 10.59
CA LEU A 466 -5.04 -4.36 10.05
C LEU A 466 -5.18 -4.40 8.53
N CYS A 467 -4.10 -4.15 7.80
CA CYS A 467 -4.00 -4.33 6.36
C CYS A 467 -2.90 -5.35 6.06
N ILE A 468 -3.25 -6.50 5.51
CA ILE A 468 -2.31 -7.59 5.22
C ILE A 468 -2.40 -8.02 3.76
N TRP A 469 -1.26 -8.06 3.09
CA TRP A 469 -1.13 -8.59 1.73
C TRP A 469 -0.83 -10.09 1.75
N LEU A 470 -1.55 -10.88 0.96
CA LEU A 470 -1.41 -12.33 0.89
C LEU A 470 -1.48 -12.84 -0.55
N PRO A 471 -0.79 -13.93 -0.91
CA PRO A 471 -1.01 -14.60 -2.18
C PRO A 471 -2.45 -15.14 -2.26
N THR A 472 -3.01 -15.22 -3.46
CA THR A 472 -4.36 -15.75 -3.64
C THR A 472 -4.38 -17.27 -3.53
N ALA A 473 -3.48 -17.95 -4.21
CA ALA A 473 -3.40 -19.40 -4.20
C ALA A 473 -1.98 -19.89 -4.03
N ASP A 474 -1.83 -21.15 -3.61
CA ASP A 474 -0.57 -21.87 -3.57
C ASP A 474 -0.15 -22.41 -4.96
N GLU A 475 0.89 -23.25 -5.02
CA GLU A 475 1.33 -23.89 -6.28
C GLU A 475 0.27 -24.78 -6.91
N ASP A 476 -0.55 -25.42 -6.08
CA ASP A 476 -1.54 -26.42 -6.46
C ASP A 476 -2.90 -25.79 -6.80
N PHE A 477 -2.94 -24.45 -6.89
CA PHE A 477 -4.13 -23.63 -7.14
C PHE A 477 -5.18 -23.73 -6.04
N ASN A 478 -4.79 -24.17 -4.84
CA ASN A 478 -5.67 -24.08 -3.69
C ASN A 478 -5.70 -22.63 -3.24
N GLU A 479 -6.88 -22.04 -3.26
CA GLU A 479 -7.09 -20.70 -2.75
C GLU A 479 -6.86 -20.69 -1.23
N PHE A 480 -5.97 -19.81 -0.74
CA PHE A 480 -5.78 -19.65 0.70
C PHE A 480 -7.10 -19.22 1.35
N SER A 481 -7.42 -19.76 2.51
CA SER A 481 -8.57 -19.27 3.26
C SER A 481 -8.33 -17.84 3.72
N VAL A 482 -9.39 -17.04 3.77
CA VAL A 482 -9.33 -15.70 4.36
C VAL A 482 -9.19 -15.88 5.88
N PRO A 483 -8.08 -15.42 6.50
CA PRO A 483 -7.87 -15.63 7.92
C PRO A 483 -8.93 -14.89 8.74
N THR A 484 -9.44 -15.54 9.77
CA THR A 484 -10.46 -14.97 10.65
C THR A 484 -9.94 -14.87 12.08
N HIS A 485 -10.53 -13.96 12.86
CA HIS A 485 -10.23 -13.82 14.27
C HIS A 485 -11.39 -13.13 14.98
N ARG A 486 -11.85 -13.63 16.14
CA ARG A 486 -13.05 -13.12 16.85
C ARG A 486 -13.08 -11.60 17.06
N ASN A 487 -11.92 -11.01 17.34
CA ASN A 487 -11.80 -9.58 17.64
C ASN A 487 -11.54 -8.70 16.40
N LEU A 488 -11.50 -9.27 15.20
CA LEU A 488 -11.23 -8.56 13.95
C LEU A 488 -12.37 -8.79 12.95
N LYS A 489 -12.95 -7.70 12.47
CA LYS A 489 -13.97 -7.70 11.43
C LYS A 489 -13.31 -7.52 10.06
N LEU A 490 -13.53 -8.44 9.14
CA LEU A 490 -13.12 -8.26 7.74
C LEU A 490 -13.97 -7.15 7.11
N GLU A 491 -13.31 -6.21 6.44
CA GLU A 491 -13.95 -5.03 5.86
C GLU A 491 -13.84 -5.01 4.34
N SER A 492 -12.75 -5.50 3.77
CA SER A 492 -12.60 -5.61 2.32
C SER A 492 -11.55 -6.64 1.91
N ILE A 493 -11.73 -7.18 0.70
CA ILE A 493 -10.77 -8.00 -0.02
C ILE A 493 -10.53 -7.34 -1.38
N CYS A 494 -9.30 -6.94 -1.67
CA CYS A 494 -8.94 -6.32 -2.95
C CYS A 494 -7.88 -7.17 -3.65
N VAL A 495 -8.09 -7.51 -4.92
CA VAL A 495 -7.22 -8.42 -5.68
C VAL A 495 -6.34 -7.65 -6.65
N GLN A 496 -5.03 -7.80 -6.52
CA GLN A 496 -4.05 -7.41 -7.52
C GLN A 496 -3.66 -8.63 -8.37
N ASN A 497 -4.01 -8.55 -9.64
CA ASN A 497 -3.64 -9.57 -10.63
C ASN A 497 -2.26 -9.30 -11.21
N PHE A 498 -1.45 -10.35 -11.27
CA PHE A 498 -0.28 -10.44 -12.15
C PHE A 498 -0.52 -11.57 -13.15
N ASN A 499 0.14 -11.53 -14.31
CA ASN A 499 -0.10 -12.48 -15.40
C ASN A 499 -0.07 -13.97 -14.99
N LYS A 500 0.72 -14.34 -13.96
CA LYS A 500 0.92 -15.73 -13.52
C LYS A 500 0.43 -16.06 -12.12
N TRP A 501 0.11 -15.04 -11.33
CA TRP A 501 -0.28 -15.16 -9.92
C TRP A 501 -1.02 -13.91 -9.50
N SER A 502 -1.80 -13.98 -8.43
CA SER A 502 -2.41 -12.80 -7.83
C SER A 502 -2.12 -12.76 -6.35
N ARG A 503 -2.24 -11.56 -5.79
CA ARG A 503 -2.27 -11.34 -4.35
C ARG A 503 -3.45 -10.47 -3.99
N ARG A 504 -3.83 -10.52 -2.74
CA ARG A 504 -4.97 -9.84 -2.19
C ARG A 504 -4.58 -9.04 -0.97
N LEU A 505 -5.10 -7.82 -0.89
CA LEU A 505 -5.07 -7.01 0.31
C LEU A 505 -6.34 -7.29 1.10
N LEU A 506 -6.16 -7.78 2.32
CA LEU A 506 -7.22 -7.96 3.28
C LEU A 506 -7.17 -6.83 4.30
N THR A 507 -8.30 -6.16 4.51
CA THR A 507 -8.41 -5.08 5.50
C THR A 507 -9.39 -5.48 6.58
N TYR A 508 -8.98 -5.33 7.84
CA TYR A 508 -9.79 -5.64 9.02
C TYR A 508 -9.89 -4.43 9.94
N THR A 509 -10.99 -4.34 10.67
CA THR A 509 -11.15 -3.44 11.82
C THR A 509 -11.15 -4.22 13.10
N ARG A 510 -10.45 -3.73 14.13
CA ARG A 510 -10.58 -4.26 15.47
C ARG A 510 -11.89 -3.79 16.10
N TYR A 511 -12.71 -4.74 16.58
CA TYR A 511 -13.90 -4.41 17.37
C TYR A 511 -13.55 -3.60 18.61
N GLU A 512 -14.47 -2.78 19.09
CA GLU A 512 -14.22 -1.93 20.27
C GLU A 512 -13.87 -2.78 21.49
N VAL A 513 -14.71 -3.78 21.75
CA VAL A 513 -14.54 -4.75 22.82
C VAL A 513 -14.22 -6.14 22.26
N ASP A 514 -13.52 -6.93 23.06
CA ASP A 514 -13.29 -8.33 22.71
C ASP A 514 -14.60 -9.10 22.70
N GLN A 515 -14.73 -10.01 21.74
CA GLN A 515 -15.93 -10.81 21.59
C GLN A 515 -15.84 -12.05 22.50
N ASP A 516 -16.90 -12.31 23.25
CA ASP A 516 -16.99 -13.45 24.18
C ASP A 516 -17.30 -14.78 23.49
N GLN A 517 -17.83 -14.73 22.27
CA GLN A 517 -18.15 -15.92 21.48
C GLN A 517 -16.86 -16.54 20.91
N PRO A 518 -16.64 -17.86 21.07
CA PRO A 518 -15.57 -18.54 20.36
C PRO A 518 -15.79 -18.40 18.86
N VAL A 519 -14.73 -18.12 18.10
CA VAL A 519 -14.76 -18.40 16.67
C VAL A 519 -14.99 -19.90 16.55
N VAL A 520 -15.86 -20.32 15.63
CA VAL A 520 -15.86 -21.71 15.18
C VAL A 520 -14.53 -21.93 14.46
N ASP A 521 -13.48 -22.23 15.23
CA ASP A 521 -12.21 -22.69 14.67
C ASP A 521 -12.54 -24.02 13.99
N GLU A 522 -12.64 -24.03 12.65
CA GLU A 522 -12.41 -25.26 11.90
C GLU A 522 -10.98 -25.69 12.23
N GLU A 523 -10.87 -26.61 13.19
CA GLU A 523 -9.68 -27.28 13.67
C GLU A 523 -8.50 -26.35 13.96
N ALA A 524 -8.28 -26.06 15.25
CA ALA A 524 -6.98 -25.62 15.71
C ALA A 524 -5.93 -26.61 15.19
N LEU A 525 -5.17 -26.20 14.15
CA LEU A 525 -4.07 -26.97 13.60
C LEU A 525 -3.19 -27.38 14.77
N PRO A 526 -3.00 -28.69 15.03
CA PRO A 526 -2.28 -29.14 16.19
C PRO A 526 -0.94 -28.43 16.22
N ASP A 527 -0.61 -27.89 17.40
CA ASP A 527 0.75 -27.51 17.64
C ASP A 527 1.57 -28.77 17.40
N ALA A 528 2.43 -28.77 16.38
CA ALA A 528 3.45 -29.78 16.22
C ALA A 528 4.47 -29.66 17.37
N THR A 529 4.01 -29.81 18.60
CA THR A 529 4.81 -30.21 19.73
C THR A 529 5.09 -31.69 19.55
N GLU A 530 6.35 -31.98 19.27
CA GLU A 530 7.02 -33.20 19.73
C GLU A 530 6.35 -34.52 19.33
N GLU A 531 6.15 -34.76 18.03
CA GLU A 531 6.27 -36.16 17.58
C GLU A 531 7.75 -36.54 17.60
N THR A 532 8.09 -37.44 18.52
CA THR A 532 9.32 -38.23 18.53
C THR A 532 9.41 -39.06 17.25
N LEU A 533 9.90 -38.46 16.16
CA LEU A 533 10.12 -39.16 14.89
C LEU A 533 11.57 -38.97 14.44
N ASP A 534 12.40 -39.92 14.87
CA ASP A 534 13.85 -39.94 14.73
C ASP A 534 14.30 -40.44 13.34
N SER A 535 13.83 -39.80 12.26
CA SER A 535 14.19 -40.23 10.89
C SER A 535 14.56 -39.09 9.94
N ALA A 536 15.38 -39.42 8.93
CA ALA A 536 15.83 -38.49 7.89
C ALA A 536 14.67 -37.82 7.11
N LYS A 537 13.47 -38.43 7.07
CA LYS A 537 12.24 -37.82 6.55
C LYS A 537 11.79 -36.58 7.33
N ALA A 538 11.95 -36.56 8.66
CA ALA A 538 11.61 -35.41 9.50
C ALA A 538 12.56 -34.23 9.28
N ARG A 539 13.83 -34.48 8.92
CA ARG A 539 14.77 -33.42 8.51
C ARG A 539 14.39 -32.79 7.16
N LEU A 540 13.83 -33.56 6.23
CA LEU A 540 13.28 -33.07 4.96
C LEU A 540 11.97 -32.28 5.17
N ALA A 541 11.07 -32.74 6.07
CA ALA A 541 9.83 -32.04 6.44
C ALA A 541 10.08 -30.71 7.19
N ARG A 542 11.29 -30.49 7.71
CA ARG A 542 11.74 -29.24 8.34
C ARG A 542 12.33 -28.23 7.37
N THR A 543 12.37 -28.51 6.06
CA THR A 543 12.86 -27.54 5.08
C THR A 543 11.79 -26.48 4.82
N ALA A 544 12.21 -25.25 4.50
CA ALA A 544 11.26 -24.20 4.09
C ALA A 544 10.45 -24.63 2.85
N ASP A 545 10.98 -25.56 2.05
CA ASP A 545 10.35 -26.13 0.86
C ASP A 545 9.23 -27.12 1.20
N ALA A 546 9.30 -27.83 2.32
CA ALA A 546 8.26 -28.75 2.76
C ALA A 546 7.15 -28.07 3.58
N LEU A 547 7.42 -26.88 4.11
CA LEU A 547 6.51 -26.09 4.96
C LEU A 547 5.81 -24.97 4.19
N ASN A 548 6.07 -24.85 2.89
CA ASN A 548 5.53 -23.79 2.07
C ASN A 548 5.18 -24.30 0.65
N PRO A 549 3.89 -24.45 0.33
CA PRO A 549 3.44 -24.98 -0.96
C PRO A 549 3.54 -23.97 -2.12
N PHE A 550 4.30 -22.86 -2.03
CA PHE A 550 4.31 -21.78 -3.05
C PHE A 550 5.58 -21.72 -3.96
N ARG A 551 6.69 -22.37 -3.56
CA ARG A 551 8.04 -22.18 -4.11
C ARG A 551 8.42 -22.68 -5.53
N ARG A 552 7.62 -23.40 -6.32
CA ARG A 552 8.08 -23.91 -7.65
C ARG A 552 7.82 -23.00 -8.86
N LYS A 553 6.81 -22.14 -8.83
CA LYS A 553 6.32 -21.45 -10.06
C LYS A 553 7.05 -20.16 -10.42
N VAL A 554 7.72 -19.51 -9.46
CA VAL A 554 8.23 -18.12 -9.62
C VAL A 554 9.71 -18.06 -10.05
N ASN A 555 10.44 -19.18 -10.05
CA ASN A 555 11.82 -19.28 -10.56
C ASN A 555 12.04 -20.62 -11.27
N PRO A 556 12.02 -20.70 -12.61
CA PRO A 556 12.22 -21.96 -13.33
C PRO A 556 13.67 -22.50 -13.29
N THR A 557 14.58 -21.96 -12.47
CA THR A 557 15.99 -22.37 -12.44
C THR A 557 16.45 -23.14 -11.22
N VAL A 558 15.56 -23.48 -10.27
CA VAL A 558 15.98 -24.30 -9.10
C VAL A 558 14.93 -25.36 -8.75
N SER A 559 14.89 -26.42 -9.54
CA SER A 559 14.36 -27.77 -9.23
C SER A 559 14.37 -28.52 -10.56
N SER A 560 15.04 -29.64 -10.81
CA SER A 560 15.53 -30.72 -9.98
C SER A 560 16.67 -31.41 -10.74
N ARG A 561 17.79 -31.72 -10.08
CA ARG A 561 18.54 -32.93 -10.46
C ARG A 561 17.91 -34.05 -9.66
N GLU A 562 16.84 -34.62 -10.20
CA GLU A 562 16.46 -35.98 -9.83
C GLU A 562 17.64 -36.88 -10.21
N VAL A 563 18.42 -37.28 -9.21
CA VAL A 563 19.26 -38.45 -9.33
C VAL A 563 18.33 -39.63 -9.14
N THR A 564 17.69 -40.05 -10.24
CA THR A 564 17.02 -41.34 -10.32
C THR A 564 18.12 -42.39 -10.18
N TYR A 565 18.24 -42.98 -8.99
CA TYR A 565 18.95 -44.25 -8.84
C TYR A 565 18.09 -45.34 -9.47
N THR A 566 18.12 -45.44 -10.80
CA THR A 566 17.75 -46.68 -11.45
C THR A 566 18.92 -47.63 -11.27
N LEU A 567 18.77 -48.55 -10.32
CA LEU A 567 19.62 -49.73 -10.18
C LEU A 567 19.45 -50.57 -11.46
N ILE A 568 20.23 -50.26 -12.50
CA ILE A 568 20.41 -51.15 -13.64
C ILE A 568 21.69 -51.93 -13.36
N LEU A 569 21.49 -53.15 -12.85
CA LEU A 569 22.50 -54.20 -12.85
C LEU A 569 22.92 -54.47 -14.29
N PHE A 570 24.14 -54.10 -14.65
CA PHE A 570 24.84 -54.69 -15.79
C PHE A 570 26.03 -55.50 -15.27
N PRO A 571 26.23 -56.73 -15.77
CA PRO A 571 27.21 -57.67 -15.25
C PRO A 571 28.64 -57.24 -15.59
N HIS A 572 29.56 -57.73 -14.77
CA HIS A 572 31.00 -57.62 -14.95
C HIS A 572 31.45 -57.71 -16.43
N PHE A 573 32.08 -56.64 -16.92
CA PHE A 573 33.04 -56.74 -18.02
C PHE A 573 34.34 -56.04 -17.62
N ASN A 574 35.36 -56.85 -17.36
CA ASN A 574 36.76 -56.44 -17.44
C ASN A 574 37.07 -56.06 -18.89
N SER A 575 37.44 -54.81 -19.16
CA SER A 575 38.48 -54.57 -20.16
C SER A 575 39.19 -53.23 -19.96
N THR A 576 40.51 -53.34 -20.08
CA THR A 576 41.53 -52.32 -20.04
C THR A 576 41.52 -51.46 -21.30
N SER A 577 41.23 -50.16 -21.20
CA SER A 577 41.64 -49.22 -22.26
C SER A 577 42.03 -47.84 -21.72
N ARG A 578 43.25 -47.42 -22.08
CA ARG A 578 43.87 -46.13 -21.75
C ARG A 578 43.20 -44.95 -22.51
N ALA A 579 42.38 -45.24 -23.53
CA ALA A 579 41.74 -44.24 -24.39
C ALA A 579 40.57 -43.50 -23.71
N LEU A 580 39.81 -44.16 -22.82
CA LEU A 580 38.66 -43.54 -22.13
C LEU A 580 39.08 -42.55 -21.02
N ARG A 581 40.26 -42.74 -20.42
CA ARG A 581 40.83 -41.77 -19.45
C ARG A 581 41.29 -40.48 -20.13
N HIS A 582 41.77 -40.55 -21.37
CA HIS A 582 42.27 -39.38 -22.10
C HIS A 582 41.15 -38.47 -22.62
N LEU A 583 39.98 -39.04 -22.95
CA LEU A 583 38.80 -38.30 -23.40
C LEU A 583 38.16 -37.51 -22.25
N HIS A 584 38.09 -38.10 -21.05
CA HIS A 584 37.54 -37.44 -19.87
C HIS A 584 38.40 -36.26 -19.36
N GLN A 585 39.72 -36.31 -19.56
CA GLN A 585 40.63 -35.20 -19.23
C GLN A 585 40.56 -34.05 -20.25
N LYS A 586 40.37 -34.33 -21.55
CA LYS A 586 40.25 -33.29 -22.59
C LYS A 586 38.94 -32.50 -22.48
N ILE A 587 37.84 -33.16 -22.12
CA ILE A 587 36.52 -32.51 -21.95
C ILE A 587 36.55 -31.55 -20.75
N ASN A 588 37.16 -31.94 -19.63
CA ASN A 588 37.29 -31.08 -18.45
C ASN A 588 38.23 -29.88 -18.67
N HIS A 589 39.31 -30.06 -19.46
CA HIS A 589 40.21 -28.96 -19.82
C HIS A 589 39.55 -27.92 -20.75
N HIS A 590 38.66 -28.35 -21.65
CA HIS A 590 37.98 -27.43 -22.57
C HIS A 590 36.92 -26.58 -21.85
N ILE A 591 36.18 -27.16 -20.89
CA ILE A 591 35.17 -26.47 -20.08
C ILE A 591 35.79 -25.38 -19.19
N LEU A 592 37.02 -25.60 -18.68
CA LEU A 592 37.74 -24.61 -17.88
C LEU A 592 38.29 -23.44 -18.72
N LYS A 593 38.72 -23.69 -19.97
CA LYS A 593 39.20 -22.63 -20.89
C LYS A 593 38.07 -21.71 -21.36
N THR A 594 36.89 -22.26 -21.66
CA THR A 594 35.74 -21.46 -22.11
C THR A 594 35.20 -20.55 -20.99
N ARG A 595 35.29 -20.98 -19.72
CA ARG A 595 34.95 -20.15 -18.55
C ARG A 595 35.94 -19.00 -18.28
N HIS A 596 37.19 -19.12 -18.71
CA HIS A 596 38.21 -18.09 -18.50
C HIS A 596 38.15 -16.99 -19.58
N ILE A 597 37.82 -17.35 -20.82
CA ILE A 597 37.70 -16.39 -21.95
C ILE A 597 36.45 -15.51 -21.82
N LEU A 598 35.35 -16.04 -21.29
CA LEU A 598 34.10 -15.28 -21.08
C LEU A 598 34.17 -14.27 -19.91
N ARG A 599 35.23 -14.31 -19.08
CA ARG A 599 35.46 -13.35 -17.99
C ARG A 599 36.31 -12.14 -18.37
N GLU A 600 37.02 -12.18 -19.50
CA GLU A 600 37.96 -11.11 -19.89
C GLU A 600 37.48 -10.19 -21.02
N TYR A 601 36.31 -10.44 -21.64
CA TYR A 601 35.84 -9.65 -22.80
C TYR A 601 34.49 -8.90 -22.64
N ILE A 602 34.07 -8.56 -21.42
CA ILE A 602 32.90 -7.68 -21.22
C ILE A 602 33.32 -6.42 -20.46
N PRO A 603 33.40 -5.24 -21.12
CA PRO A 603 33.61 -3.97 -20.44
C PRO A 603 32.41 -3.63 -19.53
N LYS A 604 32.70 -3.16 -18.32
CA LYS A 604 31.73 -2.54 -17.42
C LYS A 604 31.29 -1.20 -18.02
N ASN A 605 30.24 -1.22 -18.84
CA ASN A 605 29.28 -0.13 -19.12
C ASN A 605 28.64 -0.41 -20.49
N ILE A 606 27.45 -1.04 -20.50
CA ILE A 606 26.40 -0.85 -21.51
C ILE A 606 25.12 -1.45 -20.88
N SER A 607 24.09 -0.62 -20.86
CA SER A 607 22.70 -0.96 -20.51
C SER A 607 22.06 -1.79 -21.63
N PHE A 608 20.87 -2.35 -21.36
CA PHE A 608 19.89 -3.06 -22.22
C PHE A 608 19.72 -4.54 -21.87
N PHE A 609 18.52 -5.01 -21.51
CA PHE A 609 17.35 -5.28 -22.37
C PHE A 609 17.70 -6.27 -23.50
N PHE A 610 16.79 -7.23 -23.72
CA PHE A 610 16.89 -8.45 -24.54
C PHE A 610 17.44 -9.68 -23.80
N PHE A 611 16.54 -10.61 -23.46
CA PHE A 611 16.54 -11.96 -24.05
C PHE A 611 15.21 -12.65 -23.71
N THR A 612 14.29 -12.60 -24.67
CA THR A 612 13.17 -13.52 -24.84
C THR A 612 13.50 -14.43 -26.01
N ASN A 613 13.04 -15.68 -25.94
CA ASN A 613 12.95 -16.68 -27.00
C ASN A 613 14.27 -17.18 -27.62
N PHE A 614 14.70 -18.34 -27.16
CA PHE A 614 15.12 -19.46 -28.02
C PHE A 614 15.10 -20.71 -27.13
N TYR A 615 14.21 -21.65 -27.39
CA TYR A 615 14.42 -23.10 -27.30
C TYR A 615 13.11 -23.83 -27.63
N GLU A 616 12.88 -24.03 -28.92
CA GLU A 616 12.36 -25.29 -29.46
C GLU A 616 13.57 -26.14 -29.85
N LEU A 617 13.71 -27.30 -29.18
CA LEU A 617 14.14 -28.62 -29.69
C LEU A 617 14.30 -29.57 -28.50
#